data_AF-A0A924MZ93-F1
#
_entry.id   AF-A0A924MZ93-F1
#
_cell.length_a   1.000
_cell.length_b   1.000
_cell.length_c   1.000
_cell.angle_alpha   90.00
_cell.angle_beta   90.00
_cell.angle_gamma   90.00
#
_symmetry.space_group_name_H-M   'P 1'
#
loop_
_entity.id
_entity.type
_entity.pdbx_description
1 polymer ?
#
loop_
_entity_poly.entity_id
_entity_poly.type
_entity_poly.pdbx_seq_one_letter_code
_entity_poly.pdbx_strand_id
1 'polypeptide(L)'
;MKSFPQWWNRANADNGNVDSASFVTIRSDATRLAALHSGEVDLVLDPLDQDVEPLRHDAAIAVTQVGDISTDYLAFDQASAALPGVAPGPDGKPRNPFKDLRVRRAVHEAINIDLIIQKVLKGLATPTAELLAPAFGTKDPADSARPGFDPVHARELLHQAGYPDGFDLTMDCVNVAFREHVCQAIAAMLTQVGIRTTLHSSPSTLFFPTITQGKVSLAEFGFTGTTEDGWQGLNGLLHTWDKDGGGTFNGGRYANPRLDALTDAVRTERDAAKRRVLVATALKLASDDIA
;
A
#
# COMPACT_ATOMS: atom_id res chain seq x y z
N MET A 1 27.11 -18.08 2.44
CA MET A 1 27.11 -18.57 1.05
C MET A 1 28.50 -18.42 0.46
N LYS A 2 28.95 -19.38 -0.37
CA LYS A 2 30.24 -19.32 -1.08
C LYS A 2 29.99 -19.35 -2.59
N SER A 3 30.89 -18.75 -3.37
CA SER A 3 30.83 -18.80 -4.82
C SER A 3 30.86 -20.25 -5.32
N PHE A 4 30.13 -20.56 -6.38
CA PHE A 4 30.10 -21.89 -7.00
C PHE A 4 31.00 -21.90 -8.23
N PRO A 5 32.17 -22.58 -8.19
CA PRO A 5 33.18 -22.39 -9.23
C PRO A 5 32.77 -22.87 -10.63
N GLN A 6 31.86 -23.84 -10.69
CA GLN A 6 31.34 -24.44 -11.92
C GLN A 6 30.04 -23.78 -12.40
N TRP A 7 29.71 -22.59 -11.90
CA TRP A 7 28.57 -21.83 -12.40
C TRP A 7 28.72 -21.62 -13.92
N TRP A 8 27.71 -22.07 -14.66
CA TRP A 8 27.76 -22.18 -16.13
C TRP A 8 28.03 -20.85 -16.84
N ASN A 9 27.71 -19.72 -16.21
CA ASN A 9 27.92 -18.39 -16.76
C ASN A 9 29.03 -17.59 -16.05
N ARG A 10 29.93 -18.22 -15.28
CA ARG A 10 30.92 -17.51 -14.44
C ARG A 10 31.80 -16.49 -15.19
N ALA A 11 31.99 -16.66 -16.49
CA ALA A 11 32.77 -15.74 -17.31
C ALA A 11 32.08 -14.40 -17.60
N ASN A 12 30.75 -14.29 -17.41
CA ASN A 12 30.07 -13.01 -17.54
C ASN A 12 30.43 -12.09 -16.36
N ALA A 13 30.99 -10.91 -16.68
CA ALA A 13 31.40 -9.89 -15.72
C ALA A 13 30.23 -9.38 -14.85
N ASP A 14 28.99 -9.48 -15.33
CA ASP A 14 27.80 -9.07 -14.58
C ASP A 14 27.47 -9.98 -13.39
N ASN A 15 28.09 -11.16 -13.28
CA ASN A 15 27.84 -12.11 -12.19
C ASN A 15 28.59 -11.76 -10.88
N GLY A 16 29.23 -10.59 -10.82
CA GLY A 16 29.90 -10.06 -9.64
C GLY A 16 31.30 -10.66 -9.39
N ASN A 17 31.97 -10.13 -8.37
CA ASN A 17 33.37 -10.44 -8.03
C ASN A 17 33.55 -10.94 -6.58
N VAL A 18 32.47 -11.38 -5.93
CA VAL A 18 32.46 -11.78 -4.52
C VAL A 18 32.65 -13.29 -4.35
N ASP A 19 33.60 -13.69 -3.50
CA ASP A 19 33.89 -15.11 -3.23
C ASP A 19 32.96 -15.74 -2.17
N SER A 20 32.43 -14.94 -1.25
CA SER A 20 31.49 -15.38 -0.23
C SER A 20 30.62 -14.24 0.28
N ALA A 21 29.38 -14.56 0.62
CA ALA A 21 28.46 -13.64 1.28
C ALA A 21 27.97 -14.26 2.60
N SER A 22 27.95 -13.48 3.68
CA SER A 22 27.39 -13.89 4.96
C SER A 22 26.18 -13.02 5.28
N PHE A 23 25.06 -13.64 5.63
CA PHE A 23 23.86 -12.92 6.06
C PHE A 23 23.80 -12.98 7.57
N VAL A 24 23.95 -11.82 8.22
CA VAL A 24 23.94 -11.70 9.68
C VAL A 24 22.62 -11.07 10.12
N THR A 25 21.87 -11.78 10.95
CA THR A 25 20.61 -11.27 11.49
C THR A 25 20.87 -10.45 12.75
N ILE A 26 20.81 -9.13 12.64
CA ILE A 26 20.92 -8.19 13.77
C ILE A 26 19.56 -7.49 13.94
N ARG A 27 18.86 -7.79 15.04
CA ARG A 27 17.49 -7.30 15.27
C ARG A 27 17.41 -5.80 15.57
N SER A 28 18.39 -5.26 16.29
CA SER A 28 18.37 -3.85 16.67
C SER A 28 18.92 -2.99 15.54
N ASP A 29 18.17 -1.96 15.15
CA ASP A 29 18.58 -1.01 14.10
C ASP A 29 19.86 -0.27 14.48
N ALA A 30 19.95 0.20 15.74
CA ALA A 30 21.15 0.84 16.26
C ALA A 30 22.39 -0.07 16.21
N THR A 31 22.22 -1.36 16.52
CA THR A 31 23.32 -2.33 16.41
C THR A 31 23.72 -2.60 14.96
N ARG A 32 22.76 -2.61 14.01
CA ARG A 32 23.08 -2.73 12.58
C ARG A 32 23.94 -1.56 12.09
N LEU A 33 23.59 -0.34 12.47
CA LEU A 33 24.36 0.83 12.08
C LEU A 33 25.74 0.85 12.74
N ALA A 34 25.84 0.48 14.02
CA ALA A 34 27.14 0.35 14.68
C ALA A 34 28.05 -0.69 13.99
N ALA A 35 27.48 -1.83 13.57
CA ALA A 35 28.21 -2.86 12.82
C ALA A 35 28.66 -2.37 11.42
N LEU A 36 27.86 -1.51 10.78
CA LEU A 36 28.24 -0.88 9.51
C LEU A 36 29.41 0.09 9.71
N HIS A 37 29.33 0.97 10.71
CA HIS A 37 30.41 1.92 11.00
C HIS A 37 31.72 1.23 11.45
N SER A 38 31.63 0.08 12.14
CA SER A 38 32.81 -0.68 12.57
C SER A 38 33.44 -1.51 11.44
N GLY A 39 32.74 -1.68 10.32
CA GLY A 39 33.12 -2.60 9.25
C GLY A 39 32.89 -4.08 9.57
N GLU A 40 32.09 -4.39 10.60
CA GLU A 40 31.65 -5.77 10.87
C GLU A 40 30.71 -6.28 9.78
N VAL A 41 29.92 -5.39 9.18
CA VAL A 41 29.10 -5.67 7.99
C VAL A 41 29.39 -4.65 6.88
N ASP A 42 29.37 -5.11 5.64
CA ASP A 42 29.62 -4.26 4.46
C ASP A 42 28.35 -3.55 3.95
N LEU A 43 27.16 -4.06 4.33
CA LEU A 43 25.88 -3.60 3.80
C LEU A 43 24.80 -3.72 4.88
N VAL A 44 24.01 -2.64 5.01
CA VAL A 44 22.74 -2.64 5.75
C VAL A 44 21.63 -2.31 4.75
N LEU A 45 20.64 -3.20 4.66
CA LEU A 45 19.40 -2.94 3.93
C LEU A 45 18.42 -2.22 4.85
N ASP A 46 17.67 -1.28 4.28
CA ASP A 46 16.56 -0.57 4.92
C ASP A 46 16.90 -0.02 6.32
N PRO A 47 17.85 0.94 6.43
CA PRO A 47 18.04 1.68 7.67
C PRO A 47 16.76 2.45 8.03
N LEU A 48 16.59 2.83 9.30
CA LEU A 48 15.43 3.64 9.69
C LEU A 48 15.47 5.00 8.99
N ASP A 49 14.29 5.52 8.62
CA ASP A 49 14.15 6.81 7.92
C ASP A 49 14.91 7.96 8.58
N GLN A 50 14.94 8.00 9.91
CA GLN A 50 15.64 9.02 10.70
C GLN A 50 17.17 8.96 10.58
N ASP A 51 17.72 7.80 10.24
CA ASP A 51 19.16 7.55 10.16
C ASP A 51 19.71 7.81 8.75
N VAL A 52 18.84 7.84 7.72
CA VAL A 52 19.24 8.01 6.32
C VAL A 52 19.98 9.33 6.10
N GLU A 53 19.45 10.46 6.58
CA GLU A 53 20.05 11.77 6.35
C GLU A 53 21.41 11.95 7.05
N PRO A 54 21.58 11.54 8.33
CA PRO A 54 22.90 11.45 8.94
C PRO A 54 23.89 10.59 8.13
N LEU A 55 23.47 9.42 7.64
CA LEU A 55 24.33 8.51 6.87
C LEU A 55 24.80 9.14 5.55
N ARG A 56 23.99 9.98 4.89
CA ARG A 56 24.41 10.69 3.67
C ARG A 56 25.58 11.65 3.89
N HIS A 57 25.79 12.10 5.11
CA HIS A 57 26.88 13.01 5.48
C HIS A 57 28.12 12.28 5.99
N ASP A 58 28.06 10.95 6.16
CA ASP A 58 29.21 10.14 6.54
C ASP A 58 30.07 9.85 5.30
N ALA A 59 31.34 10.27 5.33
CA ALA A 59 32.28 10.08 4.23
C ALA A 59 32.69 8.62 4.01
N ALA A 60 32.47 7.74 5.00
CA ALA A 60 32.80 6.32 4.92
C ALA A 60 31.64 5.45 4.41
N ILE A 61 30.41 6.00 4.34
CA ILE A 61 29.20 5.24 4.00
C ILE A 61 28.57 5.80 2.73
N ALA A 62 28.35 4.92 1.76
CA ALA A 62 27.55 5.25 0.58
C ALA A 62 26.08 4.92 0.84
N VAL A 63 25.20 5.91 0.69
CA VAL A 63 23.74 5.72 0.74
C VAL A 63 23.20 5.62 -0.68
N THR A 64 22.77 4.42 -1.07
CA THR A 64 22.10 4.18 -2.35
C THR A 64 20.59 4.15 -2.14
N GLN A 65 19.87 4.98 -2.90
CA GLN A 65 18.41 4.98 -2.93
C GLN A 65 17.95 4.56 -4.32
N VAL A 66 17.01 3.62 -4.37
CA VAL A 66 16.40 3.12 -5.60
C VAL A 66 14.88 3.28 -5.52
N GLY A 67 14.22 3.36 -6.67
CA GLY A 67 12.76 3.32 -6.72
C GLY A 67 12.25 1.94 -6.31
N ASP A 68 11.31 1.91 -5.38
CA ASP A 68 10.59 0.69 -5.01
C ASP A 68 9.39 0.49 -5.97
N ILE A 69 9.02 -0.77 -6.20
CA ILE A 69 7.81 -1.16 -6.93
C ILE A 69 6.62 -1.40 -5.98
N SER A 70 6.81 -1.17 -4.67
CA SER A 70 5.75 -1.26 -3.68
C SER A 70 4.79 -0.07 -3.77
N THR A 71 3.54 -0.30 -3.36
CA THR A 71 2.55 0.75 -3.18
C THR A 71 1.79 0.50 -1.88
N ASP A 72 1.76 1.52 -1.04
CA ASP A 72 0.98 1.54 0.22
C ASP A 72 -0.36 2.24 -0.01
N TYR A 73 -1.43 1.65 0.52
CA TYR A 73 -2.80 2.09 0.26
C TYR A 73 -3.74 1.75 1.41
N LEU A 74 -4.95 2.32 1.33
CA LEU A 74 -6.06 2.00 2.23
C LEU A 74 -7.05 1.07 1.52
N ALA A 75 -7.44 -0.03 2.17
CA ALA A 75 -8.52 -0.90 1.71
C ALA A 75 -9.80 -0.63 2.51
N PHE A 76 -10.89 -0.37 1.80
CA PHE A 76 -12.21 -0.08 2.37
C PHE A 76 -13.10 -1.32 2.36
N ASP A 77 -13.71 -1.69 3.49
CA ASP A 77 -14.76 -2.71 3.46
C ASP A 77 -16.01 -2.19 2.74
N GLN A 78 -16.21 -2.63 1.50
CA GLN A 78 -17.35 -2.29 0.66
C GLN A 78 -18.44 -3.38 0.66
N ALA A 79 -18.18 -4.54 1.28
CA ALA A 79 -19.10 -5.68 1.23
C ALA A 79 -20.04 -5.72 2.44
N SER A 80 -19.54 -5.52 3.66
CA SER A 80 -20.32 -5.70 4.88
C SER A 80 -21.55 -4.80 4.92
N ALA A 81 -22.66 -5.30 5.47
CA ALA A 81 -23.89 -4.51 5.61
C ALA A 81 -23.73 -3.35 6.61
N ALA A 82 -22.90 -3.52 7.63
CA ALA A 82 -22.50 -2.48 8.57
C ALA A 82 -21.03 -2.65 8.97
N LEU A 83 -20.41 -1.53 9.35
CA LEU A 83 -19.10 -1.54 9.98
C LEU A 83 -19.24 -1.47 11.50
N PRO A 84 -18.38 -2.16 12.28
CA PRO A 84 -18.29 -1.98 13.71
C PRO A 84 -18.09 -0.49 14.09
N GLY A 85 -18.83 -0.02 15.10
CA GLY A 85 -18.75 1.37 15.57
C GLY A 85 -19.60 2.37 14.79
N VAL A 86 -20.11 2.02 13.60
CA VAL A 86 -20.99 2.91 12.83
C VAL A 86 -22.45 2.72 13.28
N ALA A 87 -23.10 3.83 13.65
CA ALA A 87 -24.50 3.82 14.02
C ALA A 87 -25.41 3.41 12.83
N PRO A 88 -26.53 2.72 13.09
CA PRO A 88 -27.53 2.43 12.06
C PRO A 88 -28.05 3.70 11.35
N GLY A 89 -28.60 3.51 10.15
CA GLY A 89 -29.26 4.60 9.43
C GLY A 89 -30.52 5.12 10.16
N PRO A 90 -31.08 6.27 9.72
CA PRO A 90 -32.32 6.80 10.27
C PRO A 90 -33.51 5.84 10.19
N ASP A 91 -33.48 4.87 9.27
CA ASP A 91 -34.47 3.81 9.11
C ASP A 91 -34.20 2.58 10.00
N GLY A 92 -33.20 2.66 10.89
CA GLY A 92 -32.79 1.59 11.80
C GLY A 92 -31.97 0.47 11.14
N LYS A 93 -31.64 0.57 9.85
CA LYS A 93 -30.93 -0.50 9.15
C LYS A 93 -29.41 -0.42 9.37
N PRO A 94 -28.70 -1.57 9.28
CA PRO A 94 -27.24 -1.60 9.24
C PRO A 94 -26.72 -0.68 8.14
N ARG A 95 -25.64 0.05 8.43
CA ARG A 95 -25.10 1.07 7.53
C ARG A 95 -23.59 0.93 7.41
N ASN A 96 -23.10 0.81 6.19
CA ASN A 96 -21.68 0.82 5.86
C ASN A 96 -21.35 2.12 5.07
N PRO A 97 -20.59 3.07 5.66
CA PRO A 97 -20.20 4.32 5.00
C PRO A 97 -19.43 4.09 3.71
N PHE A 98 -18.58 3.06 3.65
CA PHE A 98 -17.72 2.79 2.50
C PHE A 98 -18.43 2.17 1.31
N LYS A 99 -19.73 1.89 1.38
CA LYS A 99 -20.54 1.62 0.18
C LYS A 99 -20.83 2.88 -0.64
N ASP A 100 -20.75 4.07 -0.02
CA ASP A 100 -20.97 5.35 -0.69
C ASP A 100 -19.63 5.92 -1.20
N LEU A 101 -19.53 6.13 -2.52
CA LEU A 101 -18.35 6.71 -3.16
C LEU A 101 -17.97 8.08 -2.55
N ARG A 102 -18.95 8.88 -2.11
CA ARG A 102 -18.71 10.19 -1.50
C ARG A 102 -17.94 10.07 -0.19
N VAL A 103 -18.18 9.01 0.59
CA VAL A 103 -17.44 8.78 1.83
C VAL A 103 -16.01 8.34 1.53
N ARG A 104 -15.80 7.44 0.56
CA ARG A 104 -14.44 7.02 0.15
C ARG A 104 -13.65 8.22 -0.41
N ARG A 105 -14.32 9.09 -1.17
CA ARG A 105 -13.78 10.36 -1.64
C ARG A 105 -13.45 11.32 -0.49
N ALA A 106 -14.31 11.44 0.51
CA ALA A 106 -14.05 12.25 1.69
C ALA A 106 -12.82 11.78 2.48
N VAL A 107 -12.64 10.46 2.64
CA VAL A 107 -11.42 9.88 3.24
C VAL A 107 -10.19 10.30 2.44
N HIS A 108 -10.26 10.19 1.11
CA HIS A 108 -9.14 10.56 0.25
C HIS A 108 -8.77 12.05 0.41
N GLU A 109 -9.76 12.95 0.39
CA GLU A 109 -9.55 14.40 0.49
C GLU A 109 -9.17 14.87 1.90
N ALA A 110 -9.50 14.09 2.93
CA ALA A 110 -9.09 14.37 4.30
C ALA A 110 -7.60 14.08 4.56
N ILE A 111 -6.93 13.27 3.71
CA ILE A 111 -5.55 12.82 3.95
C ILE A 111 -4.55 13.65 3.14
N ASN A 112 -3.74 14.43 3.86
CA ASN A 112 -2.60 15.15 3.31
C ASN A 112 -1.38 14.22 3.19
N ILE A 113 -1.26 13.52 2.05
CA ILE A 113 -0.13 12.61 1.79
C ILE A 113 1.20 13.36 1.71
N ASP A 114 1.25 14.56 1.14
CA ASP A 114 2.51 15.31 1.06
C ASP A 114 3.05 15.63 2.46
N LEU A 115 2.16 15.96 3.40
CA LEU A 115 2.53 16.20 4.80
C LEU A 115 2.99 14.91 5.49
N ILE A 116 2.34 13.77 5.22
CA ILE A 116 2.77 12.45 5.73
C ILE A 116 4.17 12.12 5.19
N ILE A 117 4.38 12.24 3.88
CA ILE A 117 5.67 11.99 3.24
C ILE A 117 6.75 12.89 3.85
N GLN A 118 6.47 14.18 4.01
CA GLN A 118 7.45 15.13 4.54
C GLN A 118 7.76 14.88 6.02
N LYS A 119 6.75 14.65 6.86
CA LYS A 119 6.91 14.66 8.32
C LYS A 119 7.14 13.28 8.91
N VAL A 120 6.47 12.28 8.38
CA VAL A 120 6.53 10.89 8.82
C VAL A 120 7.63 10.14 8.08
N LEU A 121 7.55 10.11 6.74
CA LEU A 121 8.44 9.29 5.89
C LEU A 121 9.72 10.02 5.45
N LYS A 122 9.96 11.24 5.92
CA LYS A 122 11.17 12.04 5.65
C LYS A 122 11.53 12.18 4.16
N GLY A 123 10.53 12.19 3.27
CA GLY A 123 10.74 12.29 1.83
C GLY A 123 11.15 10.98 1.13
N LEU A 124 11.12 9.84 1.84
CA LEU A 124 11.48 8.52 1.31
C LEU A 124 10.31 7.79 0.62
N ALA A 125 9.31 8.55 0.15
CA ALA A 125 8.18 8.04 -0.60
C ALA A 125 7.72 9.08 -1.62
N THR A 126 6.97 8.63 -2.63
CA THR A 126 6.34 9.51 -3.63
C THR A 126 4.82 9.31 -3.61
N PRO A 127 4.03 10.38 -3.76
CA PRO A 127 2.59 10.24 -3.85
C PRO A 127 2.21 9.50 -5.14
N THR A 128 1.19 8.65 -5.08
CA THR A 128 0.65 7.94 -6.25
C THR A 128 -0.88 7.98 -6.25
N ALA A 129 -1.46 7.98 -7.44
CA ALA A 129 -2.90 7.78 -7.67
C ALA A 129 -3.23 6.39 -8.22
N GLU A 130 -2.21 5.55 -8.37
CA GLU A 130 -2.29 4.20 -8.95
C GLU A 130 -1.99 3.16 -7.87
N LEU A 131 -2.74 2.06 -7.88
CA LEU A 131 -2.51 0.92 -6.97
C LEU A 131 -1.26 0.10 -7.35
N LEU A 132 -0.87 0.12 -8.62
CA LEU A 132 0.29 -0.61 -9.14
C LEU A 132 1.34 0.36 -9.67
N ALA A 133 2.59 0.12 -9.28
CA ALA A 133 3.72 0.93 -9.73
C ALA A 133 3.89 0.90 -11.27
N PRO A 134 4.58 1.90 -11.85
CA PRO A 134 4.80 2.01 -13.30
C PRO A 134 5.45 0.77 -13.93
N ALA A 135 6.28 0.07 -13.15
CA ALA A 135 6.94 -1.17 -13.56
C ALA A 135 5.94 -2.25 -14.02
N PHE A 136 4.68 -2.20 -13.59
CA PHE A 136 3.63 -3.13 -14.00
C PHE A 136 2.95 -2.76 -15.34
N GLY A 137 3.54 -1.83 -16.11
CA GLY A 137 3.02 -1.39 -17.40
C GLY A 137 1.89 -0.36 -17.29
N THR A 138 1.81 0.33 -16.15
CA THR A 138 0.85 1.42 -15.88
C THR A 138 1.39 2.75 -16.38
N LYS A 139 0.58 3.81 -16.35
CA LYS A 139 1.06 5.16 -16.72
C LYS A 139 2.12 5.64 -15.73
N ASP A 140 2.90 6.64 -16.14
CA ASP A 140 3.75 7.37 -15.20
C ASP A 140 2.87 7.96 -14.08
N PRO A 141 3.22 7.87 -12.79
CA PRO A 141 2.40 8.40 -11.71
C PRO A 141 2.22 9.92 -11.82
N ALA A 142 3.15 10.62 -12.50
CA ALA A 142 3.01 12.03 -12.83
C ALA A 142 1.81 12.33 -13.75
N ASP A 143 1.33 11.34 -14.50
CA ASP A 143 0.18 11.46 -15.41
C ASP A 143 -1.16 11.11 -14.73
N SER A 144 -1.13 10.66 -13.47
CA SER A 144 -2.32 10.27 -12.71
C SER A 144 -2.57 11.26 -11.57
N ALA A 145 -3.64 12.05 -11.72
CA ALA A 145 -3.98 13.08 -10.75
C ALA A 145 -4.66 12.46 -9.52
N ARG A 146 -3.94 12.45 -8.40
CA ARG A 146 -4.50 12.13 -7.08
C ARG A 146 -5.52 13.21 -6.69
N PRO A 147 -6.73 12.87 -6.20
CA PRO A 147 -7.62 13.87 -5.62
C PRO A 147 -6.91 14.70 -4.54
N GLY A 148 -7.05 16.03 -4.62
CA GLY A 148 -6.34 16.93 -3.73
C GLY A 148 -6.71 16.77 -2.26
N PHE A 149 -5.87 17.30 -1.37
CA PHE A 149 -6.18 17.46 0.05
C PHE A 149 -7.14 18.64 0.23
N ASP A 150 -8.39 18.35 0.58
CA ASP A 150 -9.44 19.33 0.86
C ASP A 150 -10.32 18.84 2.04
N PRO A 151 -9.92 19.12 3.29
CA PRO A 151 -10.70 18.71 4.46
C PRO A 151 -12.03 19.46 4.59
N VAL A 152 -12.22 20.59 3.90
CA VAL A 152 -13.50 21.32 3.89
C VAL A 152 -14.50 20.58 3.03
N HIS A 153 -14.11 20.24 1.80
CA HIS A 153 -14.95 19.47 0.89
C HIS A 153 -15.19 18.04 1.40
N ALA A 154 -14.20 17.41 2.07
CA ALA A 154 -14.40 16.13 2.74
C ALA A 154 -15.56 16.15 3.75
N ARG A 155 -15.66 17.19 4.60
CA ARG A 155 -16.78 17.35 5.55
C ARG A 155 -18.11 17.53 4.83
N GLU A 156 -18.13 18.29 3.75
CA GLU A 156 -19.34 18.49 2.93
C GLU A 156 -19.81 17.18 2.30
N LEU A 157 -18.89 16.38 1.75
CA LEU A 157 -19.19 15.05 1.21
C LEU A 157 -19.76 14.11 2.29
N LEU A 158 -19.20 14.13 3.50
CA LEU A 158 -19.73 13.35 4.64
C LEU A 158 -21.14 13.81 5.02
N HIS A 159 -21.38 15.11 5.09
CA HIS A 159 -22.70 15.67 5.35
C HIS A 159 -23.72 15.23 4.28
N GLN A 160 -23.39 15.38 3.00
CA GLN A 160 -24.24 14.95 1.87
C GLN A 160 -24.48 13.44 1.84
N ALA A 161 -23.51 12.65 2.32
CA ALA A 161 -23.63 11.21 2.49
C ALA A 161 -24.46 10.82 3.71
N GLY A 162 -24.92 11.79 4.51
CA GLY A 162 -25.75 11.59 5.69
C GLY A 162 -24.96 11.26 6.96
N TYR A 163 -23.74 11.76 7.07
CA TYR A 163 -22.85 11.65 8.24
C TYR A 163 -22.42 13.05 8.72
N PRO A 164 -23.36 13.94 9.09
CA PRO A 164 -23.05 15.32 9.50
C PRO A 164 -22.12 15.39 10.73
N ASP A 165 -22.24 14.42 11.64
CA ASP A 165 -21.41 14.30 12.86
C ASP A 165 -20.29 13.24 12.72
N GLY A 166 -20.07 12.77 11.49
CA GLY A 166 -19.14 11.69 11.18
C GLY A 166 -19.52 10.34 11.82
N PHE A 167 -18.53 9.50 12.09
CA PHE A 167 -18.72 8.15 12.63
C PHE A 167 -17.41 7.59 13.21
N ASP A 168 -17.51 6.53 14.00
CA ASP A 168 -16.37 5.80 14.54
C ASP A 168 -15.98 4.64 13.62
N LEU A 169 -14.69 4.36 13.55
CA LEU A 169 -14.11 3.36 12.65
C LEU A 169 -12.88 2.72 13.28
N THR A 170 -12.64 1.44 13.01
CA THR A 170 -11.35 0.80 13.27
C THR A 170 -10.49 0.77 12.01
N MET A 171 -9.22 1.16 12.12
CA MET A 171 -8.22 0.98 11.08
C MET A 171 -7.19 -0.06 11.50
N ASP A 172 -7.12 -1.16 10.76
CA ASP A 172 -6.12 -2.19 10.93
C ASP A 172 -4.78 -1.76 10.29
N CYS A 173 -3.69 -1.94 11.02
CA CYS A 173 -2.34 -1.63 10.56
C CYS A 173 -1.37 -2.77 10.91
N VAL A 174 -0.38 -3.00 10.05
CA VAL A 174 0.72 -3.91 10.37
C VAL A 174 1.61 -3.25 11.43
N ASN A 175 2.04 -4.01 12.44
CA ASN A 175 3.00 -3.57 13.46
C ASN A 175 4.42 -3.46 12.87
N VAL A 176 4.61 -2.44 12.04
CA VAL A 176 5.88 -1.98 11.50
C VAL A 176 5.96 -0.50 11.79
N ALA A 177 7.05 -0.04 12.42
CA ALA A 177 7.12 1.28 13.03
C ALA A 177 6.73 2.43 12.08
N PHE A 178 7.24 2.44 10.83
CA PHE A 178 6.88 3.50 9.88
C PHE A 178 5.39 3.47 9.51
N ARG A 179 4.81 2.28 9.33
CA ARG A 179 3.38 2.09 9.02
C ARG A 179 2.51 2.53 10.17
N GLU A 180 2.88 2.20 11.40
CA GLU A 180 2.15 2.65 12.59
C GLU A 180 2.12 4.18 12.68
N HIS A 181 3.24 4.86 12.40
CA HIS A 181 3.27 6.33 12.36
C HIS A 181 2.43 6.91 11.22
N VAL A 182 2.43 6.29 10.03
CA VAL A 182 1.55 6.67 8.91
C VAL A 182 0.08 6.51 9.31
N CYS A 183 -0.28 5.38 9.89
CA CYS A 183 -1.63 5.12 10.41
C CYS A 183 -2.07 6.14 11.46
N GLN A 184 -1.19 6.51 12.40
CA GLN A 184 -1.47 7.55 13.39
C GLN A 184 -1.72 8.92 12.73
N ALA A 185 -0.93 9.29 11.73
CA ALA A 185 -1.14 10.53 10.98
C ALA A 185 -2.48 10.50 10.23
N ILE A 186 -2.80 9.40 9.54
CA ILE A 186 -4.09 9.20 8.85
C ILE A 186 -5.25 9.32 9.86
N ALA A 187 -5.21 8.61 10.98
CA ALA A 187 -6.26 8.66 12.00
C ALA A 187 -6.47 10.09 12.56
N ALA A 188 -5.38 10.82 12.80
CA ALA A 188 -5.45 12.21 13.24
C ALA A 188 -6.10 13.13 12.19
N MET A 189 -5.78 12.95 10.91
CA MET A 189 -6.38 13.72 9.81
C MET A 189 -7.86 13.38 9.60
N LEU A 190 -8.23 12.10 9.66
CA LEU A 190 -9.62 11.65 9.58
C LEU A 190 -10.48 12.20 10.72
N THR A 191 -9.91 12.30 11.93
CA THR A 191 -10.60 12.88 13.09
C THR A 191 -10.98 14.35 12.84
N GLN A 192 -10.18 15.11 12.09
CA GLN A 192 -10.47 16.52 11.76
C GLN A 192 -11.69 16.72 10.84
N VAL A 193 -12.14 15.66 10.17
CA VAL A 193 -13.34 15.66 9.33
C VAL A 193 -14.50 14.88 9.98
N GLY A 194 -14.35 14.42 11.22
CA GLY A 194 -15.39 13.73 11.98
C GLY A 194 -15.32 12.20 11.93
N ILE A 195 -14.36 11.61 11.21
CA ILE A 195 -14.15 10.16 11.19
C ILE A 195 -13.19 9.79 12.34
N ARG A 196 -13.74 9.27 13.43
CA ARG A 196 -12.98 8.95 14.65
C ARG A 196 -12.37 7.56 14.52
N THR A 197 -11.08 7.51 14.20
CA THR A 197 -10.39 6.27 13.86
C THR A 197 -9.65 5.68 15.07
N THR A 198 -10.00 4.47 15.47
CA THR A 198 -9.25 3.65 16.43
C THR A 198 -8.25 2.78 15.67
N LEU A 199 -6.98 2.84 16.04
CA LEU A 199 -5.96 1.99 15.43
C LEU A 199 -5.92 0.60 16.06
N HIS A 200 -5.88 -0.42 15.22
CA HIS A 200 -5.60 -1.79 15.61
C HIS A 200 -4.31 -2.27 14.93
N SER A 201 -3.20 -2.15 15.66
CA SER A 201 -1.89 -2.63 15.20
C SER A 201 -1.68 -4.09 15.59
N SER A 202 -1.25 -4.91 14.64
CA SER A 202 -0.97 -6.32 14.91
C SER A 202 0.23 -6.86 14.12
N PRO A 203 0.94 -7.89 14.63
CA PRO A 203 2.00 -8.57 13.88
C PRO A 203 1.48 -9.14 12.55
N SER A 204 2.35 -9.21 11.53
CA SER A 204 1.99 -9.70 10.20
C SER A 204 1.28 -11.06 10.18
N THR A 205 1.62 -11.94 11.12
CA THR A 205 1.02 -13.28 11.29
C THR A 205 -0.46 -13.25 11.69
N LEU A 206 -0.95 -12.13 12.24
CA LEU A 206 -2.36 -11.90 12.57
C LEU A 206 -3.03 -10.94 11.57
N PHE A 207 -2.29 -9.94 11.10
CA PHE A 207 -2.80 -8.93 10.17
C PHE A 207 -3.24 -9.54 8.82
N PHE A 208 -2.35 -10.23 8.11
CA PHE A 208 -2.64 -10.73 6.76
C PHE A 208 -3.77 -11.77 6.72
N PRO A 209 -3.92 -12.68 7.71
CA PRO A 209 -5.12 -13.49 7.80
C PRO A 209 -6.42 -12.68 7.93
N THR A 210 -6.42 -11.54 8.64
CA THR A 210 -7.60 -10.66 8.75
C THR A 210 -7.96 -10.04 7.40
N ILE A 211 -6.96 -9.61 6.63
CA ILE A 211 -7.12 -9.12 5.25
C ILE A 211 -7.72 -10.20 4.34
N THR A 212 -7.09 -11.39 4.28
CA THR A 212 -7.53 -12.46 3.38
C THR A 212 -8.90 -13.05 3.76
N GLN A 213 -9.33 -12.88 5.01
CA GLN A 213 -10.68 -13.22 5.48
C GLN A 213 -11.71 -12.11 5.23
N GLY A 214 -11.30 -10.90 4.84
CA GLY A 214 -12.20 -9.76 4.62
C GLY A 214 -12.85 -9.29 5.92
N LYS A 215 -12.08 -9.23 7.01
CA LYS A 215 -12.56 -8.88 8.36
C LYS A 215 -12.11 -7.50 8.85
N VAL A 216 -11.54 -6.69 7.96
CA VAL A 216 -11.12 -5.32 8.26
C VAL A 216 -12.27 -4.35 7.95
N SER A 217 -12.30 -3.19 8.60
CA SER A 217 -13.21 -2.09 8.20
C SER A 217 -12.50 -1.10 7.29
N LEU A 218 -11.35 -0.64 7.73
CA LEU A 218 -10.34 0.09 6.96
C LEU A 218 -9.00 -0.56 7.28
N ALA A 219 -8.13 -0.75 6.29
CA ALA A 219 -6.79 -1.28 6.54
C ALA A 219 -5.74 -0.53 5.75
N GLU A 220 -4.63 -0.21 6.39
CA GLU A 220 -3.41 0.27 5.73
C GLU A 220 -2.46 -0.92 5.54
N PHE A 221 -2.06 -1.14 4.29
CA PHE A 221 -1.00 -2.07 3.93
C PHE A 221 -0.49 -1.79 2.52
N GLY A 222 0.54 -2.54 2.11
CA GLY A 222 1.13 -2.40 0.79
C GLY A 222 1.15 -3.67 -0.02
N PHE A 223 1.34 -3.49 -1.32
CA PHE A 223 1.60 -4.55 -2.26
C PHE A 223 2.93 -4.31 -2.97
N THR A 224 3.75 -5.36 -3.02
CA THR A 224 4.96 -5.43 -3.84
C THR A 224 4.79 -6.65 -4.73
N GLY A 225 4.71 -6.46 -6.04
CA GLY A 225 4.60 -7.59 -6.96
C GLY A 225 5.89 -8.38 -7.04
N THR A 226 5.76 -9.68 -7.32
CA THR A 226 6.90 -10.61 -7.48
C THR A 226 7.38 -10.67 -8.93
N THR A 227 6.61 -10.07 -9.84
CA THR A 227 6.84 -10.00 -11.28
C THR A 227 6.40 -8.63 -11.75
N GLU A 228 6.97 -8.07 -12.82
CA GLU A 228 6.53 -6.81 -13.43
C GLU A 228 5.23 -6.95 -14.25
N ASP A 229 4.32 -7.82 -13.80
CA ASP A 229 3.09 -8.21 -14.49
C ASP A 229 1.86 -7.72 -13.73
N GLY A 230 1.15 -6.75 -14.32
CA GLY A 230 -0.04 -6.14 -13.72
C GLY A 230 -1.18 -7.12 -13.40
N TRP A 231 -1.22 -8.31 -14.02
CA TRP A 231 -2.23 -9.32 -13.71
C TRP A 231 -2.20 -9.74 -12.25
N GLN A 232 -1.01 -9.88 -11.65
CA GLN A 232 -0.89 -10.31 -10.25
C GLN A 232 -1.59 -9.33 -9.31
N GLY A 233 -1.36 -8.02 -9.53
CA GLY A 233 -1.99 -6.97 -8.75
C GLY A 233 -3.50 -6.92 -8.96
N LEU A 234 -3.95 -6.94 -10.21
CA LEU A 234 -5.38 -6.93 -10.54
C LEU A 234 -6.11 -8.14 -9.92
N ASN A 235 -5.58 -9.35 -10.12
CA ASN A 235 -6.18 -10.59 -9.62
C ASN A 235 -6.14 -10.68 -8.10
N GLY A 236 -5.00 -10.31 -7.48
CA GLY A 236 -4.81 -10.45 -6.04
C GLY A 236 -5.55 -9.41 -5.21
N LEU A 237 -5.59 -8.16 -5.68
CA LEU A 237 -6.03 -7.01 -4.89
C LEU A 237 -7.43 -6.50 -5.25
N LEU A 238 -7.84 -6.60 -6.52
CA LEU A 238 -9.04 -5.91 -7.02
C LEU A 238 -10.13 -6.85 -7.56
N HIS A 239 -9.76 -8.03 -8.07
CA HIS A 239 -10.73 -9.02 -8.51
C HIS A 239 -11.69 -9.37 -7.37
N THR A 240 -12.96 -9.62 -7.70
CA THR A 240 -13.94 -10.12 -6.74
C THR A 240 -13.41 -11.38 -6.06
N TRP A 241 -13.53 -11.46 -4.73
CA TRP A 241 -13.04 -12.63 -4.01
C TRP A 241 -13.77 -13.90 -4.44
N ASP A 242 -13.00 -14.96 -4.68
CA ASP A 242 -13.51 -16.31 -4.89
C ASP A 242 -12.58 -17.38 -4.28
N LYS A 243 -13.08 -18.61 -4.23
CA LYS A 243 -12.35 -19.77 -3.70
C LYS A 243 -11.24 -20.28 -4.63
N ASP A 244 -11.21 -19.82 -5.88
CA ASP A 244 -10.29 -20.27 -6.92
C ASP A 244 -9.03 -19.39 -7.01
N GLY A 245 -8.94 -18.37 -6.15
CA GLY A 245 -7.77 -17.53 -5.92
C GLY A 245 -7.96 -16.06 -6.31
N GLY A 246 -9.10 -15.69 -6.88
CA GLY A 246 -9.46 -14.31 -7.15
C GLY A 246 -9.59 -13.50 -5.86
N GLY A 247 -9.07 -12.27 -5.84
CA GLY A 247 -9.27 -11.31 -4.76
C GLY A 247 -8.72 -11.77 -3.40
N THR A 248 -7.70 -12.62 -3.36
CA THR A 248 -7.17 -13.19 -2.10
C THR A 248 -6.80 -12.09 -1.09
N PHE A 249 -6.21 -10.99 -1.56
CA PHE A 249 -5.83 -9.82 -0.75
C PHE A 249 -6.73 -8.60 -1.01
N ASN A 250 -7.86 -8.79 -1.68
CA ASN A 250 -8.96 -7.82 -1.75
C ASN A 250 -9.65 -7.77 -0.38
N GLY A 251 -8.98 -7.14 0.59
CA GLY A 251 -9.40 -7.09 2.00
C GLY A 251 -10.70 -6.33 2.21
N GLY A 252 -10.97 -5.36 1.33
CA GLY A 252 -12.19 -4.59 1.29
C GLY A 252 -13.38 -5.27 0.63
N ARG A 253 -13.15 -6.42 -0.03
CA ARG A 253 -14.15 -7.16 -0.80
C ARG A 253 -14.87 -6.29 -1.84
N TYR A 254 -14.12 -5.38 -2.46
CA TYR A 254 -14.58 -4.65 -3.62
C TYR A 254 -14.98 -5.63 -4.72
N ALA A 255 -16.04 -5.32 -5.48
CA ALA A 255 -16.54 -6.21 -6.52
C ALA A 255 -17.07 -5.37 -7.69
N ASN A 256 -16.53 -5.62 -8.88
CA ASN A 256 -16.97 -4.97 -10.10
C ASN A 256 -16.85 -5.94 -11.27
N PRO A 257 -17.98 -6.44 -11.82
CA PRO A 257 -17.96 -7.45 -12.89
C PRO A 257 -17.20 -7.02 -14.15
N ARG A 258 -17.14 -5.71 -14.43
CA ARG A 258 -16.36 -5.19 -15.56
C ARG A 258 -14.87 -5.25 -15.28
N LEU A 259 -14.44 -4.99 -14.04
CA LEU A 259 -13.04 -5.15 -13.64
C LEU A 259 -12.62 -6.63 -13.66
N ASP A 260 -13.48 -7.53 -13.19
CA ASP A 260 -13.22 -8.97 -13.22
C ASP A 260 -13.01 -9.46 -14.66
N ALA A 261 -13.92 -9.08 -15.58
CA ALA A 261 -13.81 -9.43 -16.99
C ALA A 261 -12.54 -8.88 -17.66
N LEU A 262 -12.10 -7.67 -17.30
CA LEU A 262 -10.83 -7.12 -17.78
C LEU A 262 -9.63 -7.90 -17.23
N THR A 263 -9.66 -8.26 -15.96
CA THR A 263 -8.60 -9.02 -15.28
C THR A 263 -8.44 -10.42 -15.89
N ASP A 264 -9.56 -11.09 -16.18
CA ASP A 264 -9.59 -12.39 -16.88
C ASP A 264 -9.04 -12.30 -18.30
N ALA A 265 -9.37 -11.22 -19.02
CA ALA A 265 -8.84 -10.98 -20.36
C ALA A 265 -7.32 -10.77 -20.33
N VAL A 266 -6.79 -10.01 -19.37
CA VAL A 266 -5.33 -9.82 -19.18
C VAL A 266 -4.60 -11.14 -19.01
N ARG A 267 -5.22 -12.14 -18.37
CA ARG A 267 -4.60 -13.45 -18.11
C ARG A 267 -4.32 -14.26 -19.38
N THR A 268 -5.10 -14.03 -20.44
CA THR A 268 -5.07 -14.86 -21.66
C THR A 268 -4.59 -14.09 -22.90
N GLU A 269 -4.53 -12.76 -22.85
CA GLU A 269 -4.00 -11.92 -23.92
C GLU A 269 -2.47 -12.06 -24.04
N ARG A 270 -2.00 -12.35 -25.26
CA ARG A 270 -0.58 -12.59 -25.57
C ARG A 270 0.08 -11.36 -26.20
N ASP A 271 -0.70 -10.47 -26.79
CA ASP A 271 -0.20 -9.22 -27.35
C ASP A 271 0.11 -8.23 -26.22
N ALA A 272 1.38 -7.86 -26.10
CA ALA A 272 1.85 -7.00 -25.01
C ALA A 272 1.27 -5.58 -25.04
N ALA A 273 0.86 -5.06 -26.21
CA ALA A 273 0.27 -3.73 -26.32
C ALA A 273 -1.20 -3.76 -25.88
N LYS A 274 -1.98 -4.73 -26.37
CA LYS A 274 -3.37 -4.94 -25.93
C LYS A 274 -3.46 -5.22 -24.45
N ARG A 275 -2.56 -6.06 -23.92
CA ARG A 275 -2.52 -6.40 -22.50
C ARG A 275 -2.30 -5.18 -21.61
N ARG A 276 -1.39 -4.28 -22.01
CA ARG A 276 -1.17 -2.99 -21.32
C ARG A 276 -2.42 -2.11 -21.32
N VAL A 277 -3.15 -2.04 -22.44
CA VAL A 277 -4.41 -1.28 -22.51
C VAL A 277 -5.47 -1.86 -21.57
N LEU A 278 -5.58 -3.19 -21.49
CA LEU A 278 -6.52 -3.86 -20.57
C LEU A 278 -6.17 -3.55 -19.11
N VAL A 279 -4.90 -3.66 -18.73
CA VAL A 279 -4.42 -3.33 -17.37
C VAL A 279 -4.73 -1.88 -17.03
N ALA A 280 -4.36 -0.93 -17.89
CA ALA A 280 -4.61 0.49 -17.66
C ALA A 280 -6.13 0.80 -17.55
N THR A 281 -6.96 0.11 -18.32
CA THR A 281 -8.42 0.27 -18.25
C THR A 281 -8.98 -0.25 -16.94
N ALA A 282 -8.49 -1.40 -16.45
CA ALA A 282 -8.91 -1.98 -15.18
C ALA A 282 -8.51 -1.09 -13.99
N LEU A 283 -7.28 -0.58 -13.98
CA LEU A 283 -6.80 0.32 -12.94
C LEU A 283 -7.55 1.66 -12.93
N LYS A 284 -7.82 2.22 -14.11
CA LYS A 284 -8.65 3.43 -14.20
C LYS A 284 -10.04 3.20 -13.61
N LEU A 285 -10.66 2.05 -13.90
CA LEU A 285 -11.98 1.71 -13.35
C LEU A 285 -11.93 1.62 -11.81
N ALA A 286 -10.92 0.95 -11.24
CA ALA A 286 -10.73 0.89 -9.80
C ALA A 286 -10.46 2.26 -9.16
N SER A 287 -9.70 3.12 -9.83
CA SER A 287 -9.41 4.49 -9.40
C SER A 287 -10.67 5.37 -9.40
N ASP A 288 -11.47 5.29 -10.47
CA ASP A 288 -12.74 6.02 -10.59
C ASP A 288 -13.75 5.57 -9.50
N ASP A 289 -13.71 4.28 -9.12
CA ASP A 289 -14.53 3.72 -8.05
C ASP A 289 -13.95 3.95 -6.64
N ILE A 290 -12.70 4.44 -6.52
CA ILE A 290 -11.96 4.50 -5.24
C ILE A 290 -12.10 3.16 -4.51
N ALA A 291 -11.71 2.09 -5.21
CA ALA A 291 -11.86 0.70 -4.78
C ALA A 291 -11.15 0.42 -3.43
#